data_AF-A0A9Y2JX21-F1
#
_entry.id   AF-A0A9Y2JX21-F1
#
_cell.length_a   1.000
_cell.length_b   1.000
_cell.length_c   1.000
_cell.angle_alpha   90.00
_cell.angle_beta   90.00
_cell.angle_gamma   90.00
#
_symmetry.space_group_name_H-M   'P 1'
#
loop_
_entity.id
_entity.type
_entity.pdbx_description
1 polymer ?
#
loop_
_entity_poly.entity_id
_entity_poly.type
_entity_poly.pdbx_seq_one_letter_code
_entity_poly.pdbx_strand_id
1 'polypeptide(L)'
;MTVRSHRAHDVVEEVGVWLAGEFVGRLPAAEIDRVVKVTRLDLESSIAPEELGEMLHRLGRARLQRIAQLSPPAKVRIPQAR
;
A
#
# COMPACT_ATOMS: atom_id res chain seq x y z
N MET A 1 4.18 -16.71 8.64
CA MET A 1 4.93 -15.56 9.20
C MET A 1 4.35 -14.27 8.63
N THR A 2 3.62 -13.51 9.43
CA THR A 2 2.90 -12.28 9.05
C THR A 2 3.81 -11.05 9.16
N VAL A 3 4.71 -10.89 8.18
CA VAL A 3 5.69 -9.78 8.12
C VAL A 3 5.05 -8.43 7.72
N ARG A 4 3.79 -8.42 7.26
CA ARG A 4 3.11 -7.18 6.82
C ARG A 4 2.53 -6.33 7.94
N SER A 5 2.22 -6.92 9.10
CA SER A 5 1.47 -6.22 10.15
C SER A 5 2.34 -5.33 11.04
N HIS A 6 3.64 -5.64 11.17
CA HIS A 6 4.56 -4.85 12.01
C HIS A 6 4.81 -3.46 11.40
N ARG A 7 5.15 -3.37 10.10
CA ARG A 7 5.39 -2.07 9.43
C ARG A 7 4.16 -1.15 9.38
N ALA A 8 2.96 -1.72 9.30
CA ALA A 8 1.74 -0.92 9.27
C ALA A 8 1.42 -0.31 10.64
N HIS A 9 1.76 -1.01 11.72
CA HIS A 9 1.63 -0.50 13.08
C HIS A 9 2.58 0.68 13.31
N ASP A 10 3.83 0.54 12.85
CA ASP A 10 4.86 1.57 12.97
C ASP A 10 4.45 2.89 12.27
N VAL A 11 3.85 2.80 11.08
CA VAL A 11 3.38 3.98 10.32
C VAL A 11 2.18 4.67 11.00
N VAL A 12 1.29 3.88 11.61
CA VAL A 12 0.09 4.40 12.31
C VAL A 12 0.48 5.16 13.57
N GLU A 13 1.46 4.64 14.30
CA GLU A 13 2.01 5.31 15.48
C GLU A 13 2.74 6.60 15.10
N GLU A 14 3.57 6.57 14.06
CA GLU A 14 4.26 7.76 13.54
C GLU A 14 3.28 8.86 13.13
N VAL A 15 2.24 8.53 12.36
CA VAL A 15 1.19 9.48 11.96
C VAL A 15 0.44 10.02 13.17
N GLY A 16 0.16 9.17 14.17
CA GLY A 16 -0.45 9.59 15.43
C GLY A 16 0.36 10.64 16.17
N VAL A 17 1.69 10.48 16.23
CA VAL A 17 2.60 11.45 16.86
C VAL A 17 2.60 12.79 16.12
N TRP A 18 2.66 12.76 14.78
CA TRP A 18 2.62 13.98 13.97
C TRP A 18 1.31 14.75 14.16
N LEU A 19 0.16 14.06 14.10
CA LEU A 19 -1.15 14.69 14.29
C LEU A 19 -1.35 15.17 15.74
N ALA A 20 -0.82 14.46 16.74
CA ALA A 20 -0.85 14.92 18.12
C ALA A 20 -0.08 16.24 18.30
N GLY A 21 1.03 16.42 17.59
CA GLY A 21 1.77 17.68 17.54
C GLY A 21 0.98 18.79 16.84
N GLU A 22 0.35 18.49 15.71
CA GLU A 22 -0.43 19.46 14.92
C GLU A 22 -1.68 19.97 15.66
N PHE A 23 -2.37 19.09 16.38
CA PHE A 23 -3.63 19.40 17.06
C PHE A 23 -3.46 19.66 18.57
N VAL A 24 -2.23 19.86 19.03
CA VAL A 24 -1.93 20.12 20.44
C VAL A 24 -2.74 21.32 20.96
N GLY A 25 -3.39 21.15 22.12
CA GLY A 25 -4.24 22.18 22.73
C GLY A 25 -5.59 22.42 22.04
N ARG A 26 -5.88 21.75 20.92
CA ARG A 26 -7.17 21.82 20.21
C ARG A 26 -8.01 20.56 20.39
N LEU A 27 -7.36 19.39 20.42
CA LEU A 27 -8.02 18.09 20.59
C LEU A 27 -7.31 17.23 21.64
N PRO A 28 -8.04 16.40 22.40
CA PRO A 28 -7.44 15.41 23.28
C PRO A 28 -6.65 14.35 22.49
N ALA A 29 -5.48 13.94 23.00
CA ALA A 29 -4.65 12.92 22.36
C ALA A 29 -5.41 11.59 22.13
N ALA A 30 -6.30 11.21 23.05
CA ALA A 30 -7.13 10.01 22.92
C ALA A 30 -8.11 10.09 21.72
N GLU A 31 -8.54 11.29 21.35
CA GLU A 31 -9.44 11.51 20.23
C GLU A 31 -8.69 11.43 18.90
N ILE A 32 -7.47 11.97 18.86
CA ILE A 32 -6.55 11.84 17.73
C ILE A 32 -6.21 10.37 17.47
N ASP A 33 -5.82 9.62 18.51
CA ASP A 33 -5.51 8.20 18.42
C ASP A 33 -6.71 7.37 17.90
N ARG A 34 -7.92 7.69 18.37
CA ARG A 34 -9.15 7.06 17.87
C ARG A 34 -9.37 7.31 16.37
N VAL A 35 -9.22 8.55 15.91
CA VAL A 35 -9.41 8.91 14.50
C VAL A 35 -8.40 8.21 13.60
N VAL A 36 -7.12 8.15 14.00
CA VAL A 36 -6.08 7.47 13.24
C VAL A 36 -6.38 5.96 13.12
N LYS A 37 -6.81 5.31 14.20
CA LYS A 37 -7.19 3.89 14.20
C LYS A 37 -8.40 3.59 13.31
N VAL A 38 -9.43 4.43 13.35
CA VAL A 38 -10.62 4.29 12.48
C VAL A 38 -10.24 4.48 11.02
N THR A 39 -9.51 5.55 10.69
CA THR A 39 -9.02 5.83 9.34
C THR A 39 -8.21 4.66 8.77
N ARG A 40 -7.36 4.02 9.59
CA ARG A 40 -6.62 2.81 9.16
C ARG A 40 -7.57 1.67 8.78
N LEU A 41 -8.58 1.39 9.59
CA LEU A 41 -9.56 0.33 9.32
C LEU A 41 -10.35 0.62 8.04
N ASP A 42 -10.76 1.87 7.85
CA ASP A 42 -11.44 2.32 6.65
C ASP A 42 -10.56 2.07 5.41
N LEU A 43 -9.28 2.45 5.48
CA LEU A 43 -8.30 2.21 4.40
C LEU A 43 -8.03 0.72 4.14
N GLU A 44 -7.94 -0.10 5.18
CA GLU A 44 -7.80 -1.56 5.07
C GLU A 44 -9.04 -2.21 4.39
N SER A 45 -10.21 -1.58 4.54
CA SER A 45 -11.46 -2.00 3.90
C SER A 45 -11.74 -1.33 2.54
N SER A 46 -10.94 -0.34 2.15
CA SER A 46 -11.25 0.59 1.05
C SER A 46 -11.00 0.04 -0.35
N ILE A 47 -10.50 -1.19 -0.50
CA ILE A 47 -10.39 -1.84 -1.80
C ILE A 47 -11.11 -3.18 -1.73
N ALA A 48 -12.26 -3.27 -2.39
CA ALA A 48 -12.92 -4.56 -2.55
C ALA A 48 -11.94 -5.54 -3.23
N PRO A 49 -11.88 -6.83 -2.84
CA PRO A 49 -10.96 -7.81 -3.42
C PRO A 49 -10.95 -7.83 -4.96
N GLU A 50 -12.10 -7.60 -5.57
CA GLU A 50 -12.31 -7.50 -7.01
C GLU A 50 -11.62 -6.26 -7.61
N GLU A 51 -11.75 -5.10 -6.97
CA GLU A 51 -11.09 -3.85 -7.35
C GLU A 51 -9.57 -3.93 -7.17
N LEU A 52 -9.11 -4.68 -6.15
CA LEU A 52 -7.69 -4.93 -5.92
C LEU A 52 -7.08 -5.72 -7.06
N GLY A 53 -7.76 -6.77 -7.54
CA GLY A 53 -7.32 -7.57 -8.67
C GLY A 53 -7.17 -6.72 -9.95
N GLU A 54 -8.14 -5.86 -10.22
CA GLU A 54 -8.09 -4.95 -11.37
C GLU A 54 -6.98 -3.89 -11.25
N MET A 55 -6.84 -3.25 -10.09
CA MET A 55 -5.76 -2.29 -9.84
C MET A 55 -4.38 -2.95 -9.92
N LEU A 56 -4.22 -4.15 -9.36
CA LEU A 56 -2.99 -4.93 -9.44
C LEU A 56 -2.63 -5.24 -10.90
N HIS A 57 -3.61 -5.68 -11.69
CA HIS A 57 -3.40 -5.97 -13.10
C HIS A 57 -2.99 -4.72 -13.89
N ARG A 58 -3.73 -3.60 -13.73
CA ARG A 58 -3.44 -2.33 -14.42
C ARG A 58 -2.05 -1.78 -14.05
N LEU A 59 -1.75 -1.67 -12.75
CA LEU A 59 -0.47 -1.15 -12.26
C LEU A 59 0.70 -2.09 -12.59
N GLY A 60 0.50 -3.40 -12.46
CA GLY A 60 1.48 -4.42 -12.82
C GLY A 60 1.85 -4.34 -14.30
N ARG A 61 0.85 -4.28 -15.18
CA ARG A 61 1.06 -4.13 -16.63
C ARG A 61 1.84 -2.87 -16.98
N ALA A 62 1.47 -1.72 -16.40
CA ALA A 62 2.16 -0.45 -16.65
C ALA A 62 3.64 -0.50 -16.22
N ARG A 63 3.93 -1.11 -15.05
CA ARG A 63 5.30 -1.31 -14.57
C ARG A 63 6.10 -2.23 -15.50
N LEU A 64 5.51 -3.35 -15.93
CA LEU A 64 6.14 -4.31 -16.84
C LEU A 64 6.42 -3.69 -18.22
N GLN A 65 5.50 -2.89 -18.75
CA GLN A 65 5.71 -2.15 -20.00
C GLN A 65 6.90 -1.20 -19.90
N ARG A 66 7.03 -0.46 -18.79
CA ARG A 66 8.18 0.41 -18.55
C ARG A 66 9.49 -0.39 -18.48
N ILE A 67 9.50 -1.53 -17.79
CA ILE A 67 10.69 -2.40 -17.70
C ILE A 67 11.07 -2.96 -19.09
N ALA A 68 10.08 -3.41 -19.87
CA ALA A 68 10.30 -3.94 -21.21
C ALA A 68 10.83 -2.89 -22.19
N GLN A 69 10.45 -1.62 -22.02
CA GLN A 69 10.96 -0.50 -22.82
C GLN A 69 12.41 -0.13 -22.46
N LEU A 70 12.80 -0.31 -21.19
CA LEU A 70 14.14 -0.01 -20.69
C LEU A 70 15.12 -1.18 -20.84
N SER A 71 14.62 -2.37 -21.13
CA SER A 71 15.44 -3.58 -21.30
C SER A 71 15.66 -3.84 -22.80
N PRO A 72 16.86 -4.25 -23.24
CA PRO A 72 17.04 -4.82 -24.58
C PRO A 72 16.07 -6.00 -24.75
N PRO A 73 15.51 -6.24 -25.96
CA PRO A 73 14.60 -7.36 -26.16
C PRO A 73 15.29 -8.65 -25.74
N ALA A 74 14.80 -9.25 -24.64
CA ALA A 74 15.24 -10.57 -24.25
C ALA A 74 14.88 -11.52 -25.40
N LYS A 75 15.87 -12.26 -25.91
CA LYS A 75 15.63 -13.36 -26.86
C LYS A 75 14.80 -14.41 -26.13
N VAL A 76 13.48 -14.32 -26.24
CA VAL A 76 12.56 -15.34 -25.77
C VAL A 76 12.80 -16.57 -26.66
N ARG A 77 13.66 -17.48 -26.20
CA ARG A 77 13.73 -18.83 -26.75
C ARG A 77 12.49 -19.57 -26.27
N ILE A 78 11.46 -19.60 -27.12
CA ILE A 78 10.35 -20.52 -26.95
C ILE A 78 10.95 -21.93 -27.14
N PRO A 79 10.91 -22.82 -26.14
CA PRO A 79 11.31 -24.20 -26.34
C PRO A 79 10.34 -24.82 -27.35
N GLN A 80 10.85 -25.25 -28.51
CA GLN A 80 10.03 -26.05 -29.42
C GLN A 80 9.74 -27.37 -28.73
N ALA A 81 8.47 -27.61 -28.42
CA ALA A 81 7.98 -28.92 -28.04
C ALA A 81 8.22 -29.87 -29.22
N ARG A 82 8.93 -30.97 -28.97
CA ARG A 82 9.09 -32.09 -29.90
C ARG A 82 7.86 -33.00 -29.85
#